data_AF-A0A9P8CZS0-F1
#
_entry.id   AF-A0A9P8CZS0-F1
#
_cell.length_a   1.000
_cell.length_b   1.000
_cell.length_c   1.000
_cell.angle_alpha   90.00
_cell.angle_beta   90.00
_cell.angle_gamma   90.00
#
_symmetry.space_group_name_H-M   'P 1'
#
loop_
_entity.id
_entity.type
_entity.pdbx_description
1 polymer ?
#
loop_
_entity_poly.entity_id
_entity_poly.type
_entity_poly.pdbx_seq_one_letter_code
_entity_poly.pdbx_strand_id
1 'polypeptide(L)'
;MTATTFMNSLPSPTISIAALDITLSPIPDGQLTDDARAQLQNELEQIRKSSAESQLAYNAAHASIPTYQQLVLTTHAQVAAAKQAVLHAKGISSSGSSSTTNSSSTSNASSPPSPSSPLNNHLNQDMLKSVEEHERNLQRLEQEHVELGLKLSQVLRDKAEAEETKKRLNDYMMRAKSRIKELEKKLCE
;
A
#
# COMPACT_ATOMS: atom_id res chain seq x y z
N MET A 1 -2.48 -11.15 22.00
CA MET A 1 -2.55 -10.33 20.77
C MET A 1 -1.20 -10.39 20.10
N THR A 2 -1.08 -11.06 18.96
CA THR A 2 0.18 -11.26 18.24
C THR A 2 0.49 -10.04 17.40
N ALA A 3 1.52 -9.28 17.76
CA ALA A 3 2.06 -8.20 16.96
C ALA A 3 2.79 -8.79 15.73
N THR A 4 2.13 -8.79 14.58
CA THR A 4 2.78 -9.07 13.30
C THR A 4 3.57 -7.84 12.88
N THR A 5 4.83 -7.79 13.31
CA THR A 5 5.85 -6.88 12.82
C THR A 5 6.00 -7.05 11.31
N PHE A 6 5.46 -6.11 10.53
CA PHE A 6 5.69 -6.02 9.08
C PHE A 6 7.08 -5.42 8.83
N MET A 7 8.11 -6.25 9.04
CA MET A 7 9.42 -6.06 8.41
C MET A 7 9.36 -6.74 7.05
N ASN A 8 9.11 -5.96 6.00
CA ASN A 8 9.70 -6.26 4.69
C ASN A 8 9.55 -5.01 3.84
N SER A 9 10.68 -4.32 3.69
CA SER A 9 10.96 -3.46 2.55
C SER A 9 10.58 -4.24 1.30
N LEU A 10 9.46 -3.88 0.68
CA LEU A 10 9.15 -4.41 -0.64
C LEU A 10 10.35 -4.08 -1.54
N PRO A 11 10.75 -4.99 -2.43
CA PRO A 11 11.74 -4.65 -3.44
C PRO A 11 11.11 -3.56 -4.31
N SER A 12 11.41 -2.29 -4.00
CA SER A 12 11.22 -1.21 -4.95
C SER A 12 12.04 -1.62 -6.16
N PRO A 13 11.42 -1.87 -7.31
CA PRO A 13 12.18 -2.10 -8.51
C PRO A 13 12.85 -0.75 -8.79
N THR A 14 14.12 -0.59 -8.42
CA THR A 14 14.99 0.47 -8.95
C THR A 14 15.21 0.11 -10.42
N ILE A 15 14.16 0.21 -11.22
CA ILE A 15 14.22 0.07 -12.66
C ILE A 15 14.62 1.46 -13.13
N SER A 16 15.87 1.61 -13.56
CA SER A 16 16.31 2.78 -14.30
C SER A 16 15.56 2.81 -15.64
N ILE A 17 14.38 3.42 -15.66
CA ILE A 17 13.56 3.65 -16.87
C ILE A 17 14.29 4.57 -17.87
N ALA A 18 15.35 5.27 -17.43
CA ALA A 18 16.21 6.10 -18.27
C ALA A 18 16.85 5.37 -19.47
N ALA A 19 16.84 4.03 -19.49
CA ALA A 19 17.34 3.22 -20.62
C ALA A 19 16.34 3.05 -21.79
N LEU A 20 15.10 3.57 -21.70
CA LEU A 20 14.08 3.39 -22.75
C LEU A 20 14.13 4.44 -23.88
N ASP A 21 14.94 5.50 -23.74
CA ASP A 21 15.18 6.49 -24.80
C ASP A 21 16.31 6.00 -25.73
N ILE A 22 15.99 4.98 -26.53
CA ILE A 22 16.87 4.59 -27.64
C ILE A 22 16.59 5.55 -28.79
N THR A 23 17.55 6.41 -29.11
CA THR A 23 17.55 7.21 -30.33
C THR A 23 17.65 6.26 -31.52
N LEU A 24 16.52 6.05 -32.21
CA LEU A 24 16.44 5.18 -33.38
C LEU A 24 16.89 5.93 -34.64
N SER A 25 17.75 5.31 -35.44
CA SER A 25 18.21 5.90 -36.69
C SER A 25 17.09 5.86 -37.74
N PRO A 26 16.93 6.87 -38.61
CA PRO A 26 16.05 6.74 -39.75
C PRO A 26 16.48 5.57 -40.64
N ILE A 27 15.54 4.81 -41.20
CA ILE A 27 15.88 3.76 -42.16
C ILE A 27 16.32 4.42 -43.47
N PRO A 28 17.50 4.09 -44.00
CA PRO A 28 17.95 4.64 -45.27
C PRO A 28 17.07 4.12 -46.43
N ASP A 29 16.67 5.04 -47.31
CA ASP A 29 15.95 4.74 -48.54
C ASP A 29 16.91 4.16 -49.61
N GLY A 30 16.44 3.19 -50.39
CA GLY A 30 17.21 2.58 -51.48
C GLY A 30 18.04 1.35 -51.09
N GLN A 31 19.05 1.03 -51.91
CA GLN A 31 19.93 -0.13 -51.71
C GLN A 31 20.89 0.13 -50.55
N LEU A 32 21.01 -0.82 -49.62
CA LEU A 32 21.89 -0.70 -48.46
C LEU A 32 23.35 -0.82 -48.88
N THR A 33 24.18 0.15 -48.47
CA THR A 33 25.64 -0.01 -48.46
C THR A 33 26.06 -0.98 -47.37
N ASP A 34 27.25 -1.58 -47.50
CA ASP A 34 27.78 -2.52 -46.50
C ASP A 34 27.90 -1.87 -45.10
N ASP A 35 28.31 -0.61 -45.03
CA ASP A 35 28.38 0.16 -43.79
C ASP A 35 26.99 0.42 -43.17
N ALA A 36 26.00 0.78 -43.99
CA ALA A 36 24.63 0.98 -43.52
C ALA A 36 24.01 -0.34 -43.02
N ARG A 37 24.33 -1.46 -43.69
CA ARG A 37 23.91 -2.80 -43.26
C ARG A 37 24.51 -3.18 -41.91
N ALA A 38 25.82 -2.92 -41.70
CA ALA A 38 26.48 -3.16 -40.42
C ALA A 38 25.89 -2.30 -39.29
N GLN A 39 25.57 -1.02 -39.57
CA GLN A 39 24.92 -0.13 -38.61
C GLN A 39 23.53 -0.63 -38.21
N LEU A 40 22.69 -1.01 -39.17
CA LEU A 40 21.35 -1.53 -38.89
C LEU A 40 21.39 -2.88 -38.15
N GLN A 41 22.38 -3.73 -38.42
CA GLN A 41 22.59 -4.97 -37.66
C GLN A 41 22.95 -4.68 -36.19
N ASN A 42 23.83 -3.72 -35.95
CA ASN A 42 24.20 -3.31 -34.59
C ASN A 42 23.00 -2.69 -33.84
N GLU A 43 22.24 -1.81 -34.50
CA GLU A 43 21.00 -1.25 -33.95
C GLU A 43 20.00 -2.36 -33.60
N LEU A 44 19.81 -3.34 -34.50
CA LEU A 44 18.91 -4.47 -34.28
C LEU A 44 19.33 -5.33 -33.08
N GLU A 45 20.64 -5.59 -32.91
CA GLU A 45 21.16 -6.31 -31.74
C GLU A 45 20.93 -5.52 -30.44
N GLN A 46 21.18 -4.21 -30.46
CA GLN A 46 20.94 -3.32 -29.32
C GLN A 46 19.46 -3.26 -28.93
N ILE A 47 18.55 -3.18 -29.90
CA ILE A 47 17.10 -3.20 -29.67
C ILE A 47 16.66 -4.55 -29.11
N ARG A 48 17.20 -5.67 -29.61
CA ARG A 48 16.88 -7.00 -29.07
C ARG A 48 17.32 -7.15 -27.62
N LYS A 49 18.54 -6.70 -27.29
CA LYS A 49 19.06 -6.72 -25.92
C LYS A 49 18.19 -5.90 -24.97
N SER A 50 17.92 -4.64 -25.32
CA SER A 50 17.09 -3.75 -24.49
C SER A 50 15.63 -4.22 -24.39
N SER A 51 15.08 -4.83 -25.45
CA SER A 51 13.75 -5.42 -25.43
C SER A 51 13.69 -6.64 -24.49
N ALA A 52 14.74 -7.45 -24.41
CA ALA A 52 14.80 -8.58 -23.48
C ALA A 52 14.87 -8.10 -22.02
N GLU A 53 15.68 -7.08 -21.74
CA GLU A 53 15.75 -6.43 -20.43
C GLU A 53 14.38 -5.84 -20.03
N SER A 54 13.71 -5.16 -20.97
CA SER A 54 12.37 -4.61 -20.76
C SER A 54 11.32 -5.69 -20.51
N GLN A 55 11.41 -6.83 -21.19
CA GLN A 55 10.53 -7.98 -20.94
C GLN A 55 10.73 -8.56 -19.54
N LEU A 56 11.97 -8.67 -19.07
CA LEU A 56 12.27 -9.10 -17.70
C LEU A 56 11.68 -8.13 -16.67
N ALA A 57 11.88 -6.82 -16.88
CA ALA A 57 11.31 -5.78 -16.04
C ALA A 57 9.77 -5.81 -16.05
N TYR A 58 9.16 -6.03 -17.22
CA TYR A 58 7.70 -6.17 -17.36
C TYR A 58 7.19 -7.36 -16.56
N ASN A 59 7.84 -8.51 -16.67
CA ASN A 59 7.46 -9.72 -15.93
C ASN A 59 7.58 -9.51 -14.41
N ALA A 60 8.64 -8.84 -13.96
CA ALA A 60 8.84 -8.50 -12.56
C ALA A 60 7.74 -7.57 -12.03
N ALA A 61 7.42 -6.49 -12.76
CA ALA A 61 6.34 -5.57 -12.42
C ALA A 61 4.96 -6.26 -12.45
N HIS A 62 4.74 -7.16 -13.42
CA HIS A 62 3.51 -7.93 -13.49
C HIS A 62 3.34 -8.87 -12.29
N ALA A 63 4.42 -9.54 -11.88
CA ALA A 63 4.42 -10.46 -10.75
C ALA A 63 4.27 -9.75 -9.39
N SER A 64 4.64 -8.46 -9.27
CA SER A 64 4.53 -7.72 -8.01
C SER A 64 3.14 -7.12 -7.76
N ILE A 65 2.34 -6.87 -8.80
CA ILE A 65 0.99 -6.28 -8.67
C ILE A 65 0.07 -7.07 -7.73
N PRO A 66 -0.03 -8.42 -7.80
CA PRO A 66 -0.84 -9.19 -6.87
C PRO A 66 -0.43 -8.98 -5.40
N THR A 67 0.87 -8.87 -5.13
CA THR A 67 1.38 -8.58 -3.78
C THR A 67 0.91 -7.22 -3.29
N TYR A 68 0.98 -6.18 -4.13
CA TYR A 68 0.44 -4.87 -3.79
C TYR A 68 -1.07 -4.90 -3.56
N GLN A 69 -1.83 -5.64 -4.38
CA GLN A 69 -3.27 -5.81 -4.18
C GLN A 69 -3.59 -6.44 -2.82
N GLN A 70 -2.87 -7.50 -2.45
CA GLN A 70 -3.04 -8.15 -1.15
C GLN A 70 -2.66 -7.22 0.01
N LEU A 71 -1.61 -6.41 -0.17
CA LEU A 71 -1.18 -5.45 0.84
C LEU A 71 -2.23 -4.34 1.04
N VAL A 72 -2.80 -3.79 -0.03
CA VAL A 72 -3.92 -2.83 0.04
C VAL A 72 -5.08 -3.43 0.84
N LEU A 73 -5.51 -4.65 0.52
CA LEU A 73 -6.62 -5.31 1.21
C LEU A 73 -6.33 -5.51 2.70
N THR A 74 -5.13 -5.99 3.03
CA THR A 74 -4.71 -6.25 4.40
C THR A 74 -4.63 -4.95 5.22
N THR A 75 -3.98 -3.92 4.68
CA THR A 75 -3.86 -2.62 5.36
C THR A 75 -5.21 -1.92 5.47
N HIS A 76 -6.08 -2.02 4.45
CA HIS A 76 -7.45 -1.50 4.54
C HIS A 76 -8.24 -2.18 5.67
N ALA A 77 -8.14 -3.51 5.81
CA ALA A 77 -8.77 -4.23 6.91
C ALA A 77 -8.23 -3.77 8.29
N GLN A 78 -6.93 -3.53 8.40
CA GLN A 78 -6.30 -3.00 9.62
C GLN A 78 -6.80 -1.59 9.96
N VAL A 79 -6.88 -0.68 8.97
CA VAL A 79 -7.44 0.67 9.16
C VAL A 79 -8.89 0.58 9.61
N ALA A 80 -9.70 -0.28 9.00
CA ALA A 80 -11.09 -0.47 9.38
C ALA A 80 -11.23 -1.01 10.82
N ALA A 81 -10.39 -1.97 11.22
CA ALA A 81 -10.37 -2.50 12.58
C ALA A 81 -9.91 -1.44 13.61
N ALA A 82 -8.85 -0.68 13.30
CA ALA A 82 -8.38 0.41 14.15
C ALA A 82 -9.46 1.49 14.31
N LYS A 83 -10.18 1.84 13.23
CA LYS A 83 -11.32 2.77 13.28
C LYS A 83 -12.42 2.26 14.19
N GLN A 84 -12.78 0.98 14.10
CA GLN A 84 -13.77 0.38 15.00
C GLN A 84 -13.31 0.41 16.47
N ALA A 85 -12.03 0.11 16.72
CA ALA A 85 -11.46 0.17 18.06
C ALA A 85 -11.50 1.59 18.65
N VAL A 86 -11.19 2.62 17.86
CA VAL A 86 -11.33 4.03 18.26
C VAL A 86 -12.78 4.37 18.58
N LEU A 87 -13.73 3.97 17.73
CA LEU A 87 -15.16 4.23 17.96
C LEU A 87 -15.68 3.55 19.24
N HIS A 88 -15.29 2.29 19.46
CA HIS A 88 -15.60 1.57 20.70
C HIS A 88 -14.97 2.23 21.93
N ALA A 89 -13.69 2.64 21.84
CA ALA A 89 -13.01 3.34 22.93
C ALA A 89 -13.67 4.69 23.25
N LYS A 90 -14.18 5.41 22.24
CA LYS A 90 -14.95 6.65 22.44
C LYS A 90 -16.37 6.43 22.99
N GLY A 91 -16.80 5.19 23.18
CA GLY A 91 -18.18 4.89 23.56
C GLY A 91 -19.21 5.15 22.44
N ILE A 92 -18.76 5.31 21.19
CA ILE A 92 -19.60 5.56 20.02
C ILE A 92 -19.89 4.21 19.37
N SER A 93 -20.84 3.46 19.92
CA SER A 93 -21.33 2.22 19.31
C SER A 93 -22.24 2.57 18.12
N SER A 94 -21.95 2.04 16.93
CA SER A 94 -22.86 2.12 15.78
C SER A 94 -24.10 1.22 16.01
N SER A 95 -25.05 1.74 16.80
CA SER A 95 -26.49 1.43 16.91
C SER A 95 -26.98 -0.03 16.91
N GLY A 96 -27.58 -0.46 18.03
CA GLY A 96 -28.44 -1.64 18.14
C GLY A 96 -28.95 -1.86 19.57
N SER A 97 -30.19 -1.46 19.84
CA SER A 97 -31.03 -1.67 21.03
C SER A 97 -30.56 -2.66 22.12
N SER A 98 -30.46 -2.18 23.36
CA SER A 98 -31.05 -2.86 24.53
C SER A 98 -31.28 -1.87 25.67
N SER A 99 -32.46 -1.26 25.65
CA SER A 99 -33.13 -0.83 26.87
C SER A 99 -33.44 -2.06 27.72
N THR A 100 -32.75 -2.22 28.84
CA THR A 100 -33.28 -2.95 29.99
C THR A 100 -33.19 -2.06 31.20
N THR A 101 -34.23 -1.25 31.34
CA THR A 101 -34.80 -0.91 32.64
C THR A 101 -35.00 -2.17 33.49
N ASN A 102 -34.77 -2.02 34.79
CA ASN A 102 -35.61 -2.50 35.89
C ASN A 102 -34.89 -3.40 36.91
N SER A 103 -34.63 -2.82 38.08
CA SER A 103 -34.94 -3.48 39.36
C SER A 103 -35.10 -2.40 40.42
N SER A 104 -36.35 -1.98 40.61
CA SER A 104 -36.86 -1.32 41.80
C SER A 104 -36.68 -2.22 43.02
N SER A 105 -36.20 -1.65 44.12
CA SER A 105 -36.51 -2.13 45.48
C SER A 105 -36.44 -0.96 46.44
N THR A 106 -37.61 -0.58 46.93
CA THR A 106 -37.82 0.35 48.05
C THR A 106 -37.48 -0.34 49.36
N SER A 107 -36.59 0.25 50.15
CA SER A 107 -36.50 -0.04 51.59
C SER A 107 -36.05 1.21 52.33
N ASN A 108 -37.03 1.87 52.96
CA ASN A 108 -36.81 2.86 54.01
C ASN A 108 -36.16 2.15 55.21
N ALA A 109 -34.91 2.48 55.52
CA ALA A 109 -34.31 2.18 56.81
C ALA A 109 -33.44 3.36 57.21
N SER A 110 -33.93 4.15 58.18
CA SER A 110 -33.18 5.21 58.83
C SER A 110 -32.09 4.60 59.70
N SER A 111 -30.83 4.67 59.23
CA SER A 111 -29.64 4.31 60.00
C SER A 111 -28.74 5.53 60.16
N PRO A 112 -28.10 5.70 61.34
CA PRO A 112 -27.33 6.90 61.69
C PRO A 112 -26.09 7.07 60.79
N PRO A 113 -25.56 8.30 60.61
CA PRO A 113 -24.37 8.52 59.83
C PRO A 113 -23.18 7.78 60.48
N SER A 114 -22.71 6.74 59.79
CA SER A 114 -21.51 6.00 60.17
C SER A 114 -20.27 6.86 59.87
N PRO A 115 -19.19 6.74 60.65
CA PRO A 115 -18.03 7.61 60.54
C PRO A 115 -17.40 7.50 59.16
N SER A 116 -17.16 8.65 58.54
CA SER A 116 -16.51 8.82 57.23
C SER A 116 -15.23 7.98 57.16
N SER A 117 -15.33 6.84 56.49
CA SER A 117 -14.18 5.96 56.23
C SER A 117 -13.30 6.59 55.14
N PRO A 118 -11.96 6.44 55.22
CA PRO A 118 -11.03 6.96 54.22
C PRO A 118 -11.11 6.26 52.85
N LEU A 119 -12.06 5.32 52.68
CA LEU A 119 -12.30 4.56 51.45
C LEU A 119 -12.72 5.44 50.25
N ASN A 120 -13.38 6.58 50.50
CA ASN A 120 -13.84 7.47 49.42
C ASN A 120 -12.70 8.16 48.67
N ASN A 121 -11.55 8.40 49.32
CA ASN A 121 -10.40 8.98 48.61
C ASN A 121 -9.71 7.95 47.69
N HIS A 122 -9.71 6.67 48.07
CA HIS A 122 -9.11 5.61 47.26
C HIS A 122 -9.93 5.32 46.01
N LEU A 123 -11.27 5.24 46.15
CA LEU A 123 -12.18 4.99 45.03
C LEU A 123 -12.14 6.12 43.97
N ASN A 124 -12.06 7.38 44.42
CA ASN A 124 -11.91 8.51 43.52
C ASN A 124 -10.54 8.52 42.82
N GLN A 125 -9.47 8.16 43.54
CA GLN A 125 -8.13 8.08 42.95
C GLN A 125 -8.02 6.95 41.91
N ASP A 126 -8.66 5.80 42.16
CA ASP A 126 -8.65 4.67 41.23
C ASP A 126 -9.53 4.92 40.00
N MET A 127 -10.65 5.64 40.14
CA MET A 127 -11.42 6.14 38.97
C MET A 127 -10.64 7.16 38.15
N LEU A 128 -9.97 8.13 38.78
CA LEU A 128 -9.15 9.12 38.08
C LEU A 128 -8.00 8.45 37.29
N LYS A 129 -7.30 7.49 37.90
CA LYS A 129 -6.27 6.69 37.20
C LYS A 129 -6.84 5.90 36.04
N SER A 130 -8.03 5.31 36.20
CA SER A 130 -8.71 4.56 35.15
C SER A 130 -9.12 5.44 33.97
N VAL A 131 -9.60 6.66 34.24
CA VAL A 131 -9.94 7.65 33.19
C VAL A 131 -8.69 8.12 32.45
N GLU A 132 -7.60 8.42 33.16
CA GLU A 132 -6.33 8.80 32.52
C GLU A 132 -5.73 7.67 31.68
N GLU A 133 -5.78 6.42 32.15
CA GLU A 133 -5.31 5.26 31.38
C GLU A 133 -6.15 5.06 30.13
N HIS A 134 -7.47 5.21 30.24
CA HIS A 134 -8.38 5.15 29.11
C HIS A 134 -8.10 6.24 28.08
N GLU A 135 -7.87 7.49 28.52
CA GLU A 135 -7.55 8.61 27.63
C GLU A 135 -6.22 8.41 26.90
N ARG A 136 -5.17 7.93 27.60
CA ARG A 136 -3.89 7.58 26.96
C ARG A 136 -4.05 6.46 25.94
N ASN A 137 -4.87 5.46 26.25
CA ASN A 137 -5.11 4.34 25.34
C ASN A 137 -5.88 4.80 24.09
N LEU A 138 -6.87 5.68 24.27
CA LEU A 138 -7.61 6.28 23.16
C LEU A 138 -6.68 7.09 22.24
N GLN A 139 -5.84 7.96 22.80
CA GLN A 139 -4.86 8.73 22.01
C GLN A 139 -3.91 7.81 21.22
N ARG A 140 -3.44 6.71 21.83
CA ARG A 140 -2.61 5.72 21.15
C ARG A 140 -3.34 5.07 19.97
N LEU A 141 -4.59 4.65 20.17
CA LEU A 141 -5.44 4.06 19.13
C LEU A 141 -5.71 5.03 17.97
N GLU A 142 -5.95 6.30 18.28
CA GLU A 142 -6.13 7.34 17.26
C GLU A 142 -4.87 7.56 16.43
N GLN A 143 -3.70 7.59 17.08
CA GLN A 143 -2.42 7.72 16.41
C GLN A 143 -2.13 6.51 15.51
N GLU A 144 -2.39 5.28 15.98
CA GLU A 144 -2.24 4.06 15.18
C GLU A 144 -3.17 4.06 13.97
N HIS A 145 -4.42 4.48 14.12
CA HIS A 145 -5.35 4.60 13.00
C HIS A 145 -4.85 5.59 11.93
N VAL A 146 -4.31 6.75 12.35
CA VAL A 146 -3.72 7.73 11.43
C VAL A 146 -2.51 7.14 10.70
N GLU A 147 -1.60 6.48 11.42
CA GLU A 147 -0.41 5.86 10.85
C GLU A 147 -0.77 4.78 9.80
N LEU A 148 -1.71 3.89 10.13
CA LEU A 148 -2.21 2.88 9.20
C LEU A 148 -2.87 3.51 7.96
N GLY A 149 -3.58 4.62 8.13
CA GLY A 149 -4.17 5.38 7.02
C GLY A 149 -3.13 5.98 6.07
N LEU A 150 -2.03 6.52 6.61
CA LEU A 150 -0.88 6.99 5.83
C LEU A 150 -0.20 5.83 5.08
N LYS A 151 -0.04 4.68 5.74
CA LYS A 151 0.53 3.47 5.13
C LYS A 151 -0.32 2.95 3.99
N LEU A 152 -1.65 2.88 4.16
CA LEU A 152 -2.57 2.52 3.09
C LEU A 152 -2.44 3.46 1.88
N SER A 153 -2.35 4.76 2.15
CA SER A 153 -2.17 5.77 1.11
C SER A 153 -0.85 5.59 0.34
N GLN A 154 0.24 5.21 1.02
CA GLN A 154 1.51 4.89 0.38
C GLN A 154 1.39 3.65 -0.51
N VAL A 155 0.84 2.55 0.02
CA VAL A 155 0.70 1.30 -0.74
C VAL A 155 -0.15 1.49 -2.01
N LEU A 156 -1.20 2.33 -1.93
CA LEU A 156 -2.01 2.67 -3.09
C LEU A 156 -1.22 3.44 -4.16
N ARG A 157 -0.32 4.35 -3.77
CA ARG A 157 0.58 5.05 -4.70
C ARG A 157 1.56 4.09 -5.34
N ASP A 158 2.22 3.25 -4.55
CA ASP A 158 3.20 2.27 -5.05
C ASP A 158 2.56 1.31 -6.05
N LYS A 159 1.33 0.86 -5.77
CA LYS A 159 0.54 0.04 -6.70
C LYS A 159 0.29 0.76 -8.03
N ALA A 160 -0.12 2.03 -7.98
CA ALA A 160 -0.39 2.81 -9.17
C ALA A 160 0.88 3.01 -10.01
N GLU A 161 2.01 3.29 -9.38
CA GLU A 161 3.32 3.41 -10.05
C GLU A 161 3.76 2.10 -10.71
N ALA A 162 3.56 0.97 -10.03
CA ALA A 162 3.85 -0.36 -10.60
C ALA A 162 2.97 -0.67 -11.83
N GLU A 163 1.68 -0.34 -11.77
CA GLU A 163 0.75 -0.50 -12.90
C GLU A 163 1.13 0.40 -14.08
N GLU A 164 1.52 1.65 -13.82
CA GLU A 164 1.99 2.58 -14.84
C GLU A 164 3.30 2.11 -15.48
N THR A 165 4.26 1.67 -14.67
CA THR A 165 5.53 1.11 -15.14
C THR A 165 5.31 -0.09 -16.05
N LYS A 166 4.41 -1.01 -15.65
CA LYS A 166 4.01 -2.15 -16.50
C LYS A 166 3.46 -1.68 -17.85
N LYS A 167 2.63 -0.64 -17.87
CA LYS A 167 2.07 -0.08 -19.10
C LYS A 167 3.17 0.50 -19.99
N ARG A 168 4.06 1.34 -19.44
CA ARG A 168 5.18 1.95 -20.19
C ARG A 168 6.10 0.89 -20.81
N LEU A 169 6.43 -0.16 -20.06
CA LEU A 169 7.26 -1.27 -20.53
C LEU A 169 6.58 -2.04 -21.67
N ASN A 170 5.27 -2.28 -21.57
CA ASN A 170 4.52 -2.92 -22.64
C ASN A 170 4.52 -2.08 -23.93
N ASP A 171 4.29 -0.77 -23.82
CA ASP A 171 4.29 0.13 -24.97
C ASP A 171 5.67 0.21 -25.63
N TYR A 172 6.74 0.18 -24.83
CA TYR A 172 8.11 0.10 -25.34
C TYR A 172 8.35 -1.22 -26.08
N MET A 173 7.98 -2.36 -25.49
CA MET A 173 8.14 -3.68 -26.13
C MET A 173 7.38 -3.77 -27.46
N MET A 174 6.19 -3.17 -27.56
CA MET A 174 5.43 -3.13 -28.81
C MET A 174 6.14 -2.31 -29.89
N ARG A 175 6.70 -1.14 -29.52
CA ARG A 175 7.52 -0.32 -30.43
C ARG A 175 8.79 -1.06 -30.86
N ALA A 176 9.51 -1.67 -29.93
CA ALA A 176 10.73 -2.45 -30.20
C ALA A 176 10.44 -3.63 -31.16
N LYS A 177 9.36 -4.37 -30.94
CA LYS A 177 8.92 -5.47 -31.84
C LYS A 177 8.62 -4.95 -33.25
N SER A 178 7.94 -3.81 -33.37
CA SER A 178 7.67 -3.20 -34.67
C SER A 178 8.96 -2.81 -35.38
N ARG A 179 9.89 -2.20 -34.64
CA ARG A 179 11.18 -1.75 -35.18
C ARG A 179 12.07 -2.92 -35.61
N ILE A 180 12.14 -3.99 -34.81
CA ILE A 180 12.87 -5.21 -35.17
C ILE A 180 12.36 -5.76 -36.50
N LYS A 181 11.03 -5.88 -36.67
CA LYS A 181 10.44 -6.37 -37.93
C LYS A 181 10.80 -5.50 -39.13
N GLU A 182 10.82 -4.18 -38.93
CA GLU A 182 11.17 -3.22 -39.97
C GLU A 182 12.64 -3.37 -40.41
N LEU A 183 13.56 -3.47 -39.45
CA LEU A 183 14.98 -3.68 -39.70
C LEU A 183 15.26 -5.04 -40.32
N GLU A 184 14.62 -6.10 -39.83
CA GLU A 184 14.74 -7.46 -40.40
C GLU A 184 14.29 -7.49 -41.86
N LYS A 185 13.15 -6.87 -42.17
CA LYS A 185 12.67 -6.76 -43.56
C LYS A 185 13.71 -6.04 -44.42
N LYS A 186 14.24 -4.91 -43.95
CA LYS A 186 15.20 -4.10 -44.72
C LYS A 186 16.53 -4.80 -44.94
N LEU A 187 16.99 -5.60 -43.97
CA LEU A 187 18.23 -6.38 -44.09
C LEU A 187 18.10 -7.60 -45.03
N CYS A 188 16.87 -8.07 -45.28
CA CYS A 188 16.58 -9.17 -46.20
C CYS A 188 16.31 -8.71 -47.65
N GLU A 189 16.05 -7.42 -47.88
CA GLU A 189 15.95 -6.79 -49.20
C GLU A 189 17.33 -6.56 -49.84
#